data_AF-A0A7J9S3F1-F1
#
_entry.id   AF-A0A7J9S3F1-F1
#
_cell.length_a   1.000
_cell.length_b   1.000
_cell.length_c   1.000
_cell.angle_alpha   90.00
_cell.angle_beta   90.00
_cell.angle_gamma   90.00
#
_symmetry.space_group_name_H-M   'P 1'
#
loop_
_entity.id
_entity.type
_entity.pdbx_description
1 polymer ?
#
loop_
_entity_poly.entity_id
_entity_poly.type
_entity_poly.pdbx_seq_one_letter_code
_entity_poly.pdbx_strand_id
1 'polypeptide(L)'
;MGLFGSYDFGNKDSHQLDNILGFDYSLAKPSIMEKDPEMILKMNKPIKGHTAFLLTGRRGSWKTTHSIALCNYFDKLGYDTVLALSPADLRRCDMLVIEDIGKWFDARDFGTKVSKEFGKLLQFIRTEIPLVFATTPKEKGVDKRIREYFIPATILRKGTIMTPIFNLSVKAPDFDYFMEMKNKEHNTRSDEFDRIVDNIKVELSSKLGSKKK
;
A
#
# COMPACT_ATOMS: atom_id res chain seq x y z
N MET A 1 18.74 -15.30 13.86
CA MET A 1 18.56 -13.96 14.45
C MET A 1 19.55 -13.03 13.78
N GLY A 2 19.07 -11.94 13.18
CA GLY A 2 19.82 -11.04 12.31
C GLY A 2 18.87 -10.29 11.38
N LEU A 3 17.76 -9.82 11.95
CA LEU A 3 16.79 -8.93 11.30
C LEU A 3 17.02 -7.56 11.94
N PHE A 4 17.07 -6.53 11.12
CA PHE A 4 17.57 -5.18 11.43
C PHE A 4 19.10 -5.07 11.40
N GLY A 5 19.64 -4.82 10.20
CA GLY A 5 20.83 -3.98 10.12
C GLY A 5 20.46 -2.63 10.75
N SER A 6 21.17 -2.26 11.80
CA SER A 6 21.10 -0.97 12.46
C SER A 6 21.29 0.14 11.41
N TYR A 7 20.20 0.78 10.99
CA TYR A 7 20.31 2.04 10.28
C TYR A 7 20.60 3.11 11.32
N ASP A 8 21.86 3.55 11.34
CA ASP A 8 22.26 4.72 12.12
C ASP A 8 21.73 5.98 11.42
N PHE A 9 20.66 6.53 11.98
CA PHE A 9 19.98 7.74 11.51
C PHE A 9 20.45 9.00 12.26
N GLY A 10 21.64 8.98 12.88
CA GLY A 10 22.21 10.17 13.50
C GLY A 10 22.33 11.35 12.53
N ASN A 11 21.56 12.41 12.81
CA ASN A 11 21.56 13.74 12.17
C ASN A 11 21.51 13.76 10.64
N LYS A 12 20.31 13.71 10.04
CA LYS A 12 20.16 13.65 8.58
C LYS A 12 19.07 14.58 8.04
N ASP A 13 19.50 15.66 7.40
CA ASP A 13 18.67 16.54 6.55
C ASP A 13 17.98 15.73 5.42
N SER A 14 16.91 16.28 4.83
CA SER A 14 16.10 15.63 3.77
C SER A 14 16.92 15.08 2.59
N HIS A 15 17.99 15.77 2.18
CA HIS A 15 18.92 15.33 1.12
C HIS A 15 19.67 14.04 1.46
N GLN A 16 19.82 13.69 2.73
CA GLN A 16 20.45 12.44 3.13
C GLN A 16 19.46 11.26 3.08
N LEU A 17 18.17 11.51 3.29
CA LEU A 17 17.16 10.44 3.18
C LEU A 17 16.98 10.01 1.72
N ASP A 18 17.00 10.95 0.77
CA ASP A 18 17.04 10.64 -0.67
C ASP A 18 18.14 9.61 -0.98
N ASN A 19 19.36 9.88 -0.52
CA ASN A 19 20.52 9.03 -0.72
C ASN A 19 20.41 7.68 0.02
N ILE A 20 19.92 7.68 1.28
CA ILE A 20 19.70 6.45 2.06
C ILE A 20 18.66 5.54 1.39
N LEU A 21 17.54 6.14 0.99
CA LEU A 21 16.47 5.45 0.29
C LEU A 21 16.83 5.18 -1.16
N GLY A 22 17.95 5.71 -1.67
CA GLY A 22 18.46 5.54 -3.03
C GLY A 22 17.56 6.15 -4.11
N PHE A 23 16.84 7.21 -3.79
CA PHE A 23 16.17 8.06 -4.77
C PHE A 23 17.25 8.89 -5.45
N ASP A 24 17.78 8.39 -6.57
CA ASP A 24 18.78 9.10 -7.36
C ASP A 24 18.09 9.91 -8.47
N TYR A 25 17.97 11.22 -8.25
CA TYR A 25 17.43 12.16 -9.24
C TYR A 25 18.48 12.60 -10.28
N SER A 26 19.76 12.28 -10.08
CA SER A 26 20.85 12.64 -11.01
C SER A 26 20.93 11.73 -12.23
N LEU A 27 20.48 10.48 -12.10
CA LEU A 27 20.28 9.53 -13.22
C LEU A 27 18.93 9.72 -13.94
N ALA A 28 18.06 10.60 -13.43
CA ALA A 28 16.73 10.82 -13.96
C ALA A 28 16.64 12.21 -14.62
N LYS A 29 17.15 12.34 -15.85
CA LYS A 29 16.31 13.09 -16.79
C LYS A 29 15.00 12.29 -16.83
N PRO A 30 13.85 12.83 -16.37
CA PRO A 30 12.61 12.09 -16.47
C PRO A 30 12.51 11.69 -17.94
N SER A 31 12.54 10.38 -18.20
CA SER A 31 12.28 9.91 -19.56
C SER A 31 10.94 10.52 -19.96
N ILE A 32 10.75 10.84 -21.24
CA ILE A 32 9.51 11.46 -21.76
C ILE A 32 8.23 10.66 -21.34
N MET A 33 8.41 9.42 -20.87
CA MET A 33 7.40 8.49 -20.37
C MET A 33 7.08 8.55 -18.87
N GLU A 34 7.78 9.35 -18.05
CA GLU A 34 7.46 9.53 -16.63
C GLU A 34 6.45 10.68 -16.43
N LYS A 35 5.31 10.36 -15.83
CA LYS A 35 4.22 11.29 -15.53
C LYS A 35 4.14 11.57 -14.04
N ASP A 36 3.71 12.78 -13.72
CA ASP A 36 3.36 13.16 -12.36
C ASP A 36 2.07 12.41 -11.95
N PRO A 37 2.06 11.67 -10.81
CA PRO A 37 0.85 10.99 -10.37
C PRO A 37 -0.32 11.93 -10.09
N GLU A 38 -0.07 13.21 -9.79
CA GLU A 38 -1.12 14.21 -9.58
C GLU A 38 -2.02 14.38 -10.81
N MET A 39 -1.46 14.19 -12.02
CA MET A 39 -2.20 14.27 -13.28
C MET A 39 -3.45 13.39 -13.26
N ILE A 40 -3.35 12.18 -12.71
CA ILE A 40 -4.44 11.20 -12.68
C ILE A 40 -5.57 11.71 -11.79
N LEU A 41 -5.22 12.27 -10.64
CA LEU A 41 -6.20 12.77 -9.68
C LEU A 41 -6.90 14.02 -10.21
N LYS A 42 -6.17 14.93 -10.88
CA LYS A 42 -6.72 16.09 -11.60
C LYS A 42 -7.67 15.69 -12.73
N MET A 43 -7.40 14.58 -13.43
CA MET A 43 -8.29 14.04 -14.46
C MET A 43 -9.55 13.41 -13.86
N ASN A 44 -9.42 12.66 -12.76
CA ASN A 44 -10.53 11.88 -12.20
C ASN A 44 -11.51 12.71 -11.37
N LYS A 45 -11.04 13.64 -10.52
CA LYS A 45 -11.92 14.40 -9.61
C LYS A 45 -13.08 15.12 -10.32
N PRO A 46 -12.86 15.88 -11.43
CA PRO A 46 -13.94 16.64 -12.08
C PRO A 46 -15.06 15.77 -12.64
N ILE A 47 -14.74 14.56 -13.10
CA ILE A 47 -15.69 13.66 -13.75
C ILE A 47 -16.20 12.55 -12.83
N LYS A 48 -15.85 12.59 -11.54
CA LYS A 48 -16.03 11.48 -10.58
C LYS A 48 -15.48 10.16 -11.14
N GLY A 49 -14.35 10.27 -11.82
CA GLY A 49 -13.61 9.16 -12.39
C GLY A 49 -12.83 8.40 -11.33
N HIS A 50 -12.22 7.29 -11.75
CA HIS A 50 -11.50 6.42 -10.86
C HIS A 50 -10.32 5.76 -11.57
N THR A 51 -9.18 5.66 -10.88
CA THR A 51 -8.04 4.86 -11.32
C THR A 51 -7.43 4.14 -10.13
N ALA A 52 -7.23 2.84 -10.27
CA ALA A 52 -6.62 2.02 -9.25
C ALA A 52 -5.42 1.25 -9.80
N PHE A 53 -4.32 1.23 -9.05
CA PHE A 53 -3.12 0.47 -9.38
C PHE A 53 -2.83 -0.59 -8.33
N LEU A 54 -2.45 -1.80 -8.76
CA LEU A 54 -1.97 -2.87 -7.89
C LEU A 54 -0.45 -2.97 -8.03
N LEU A 55 0.28 -2.38 -7.09
CA LEU A 55 1.72 -2.51 -7.00
C LEU A 55 2.10 -3.90 -6.50
N THR A 56 2.72 -4.66 -7.39
CA THR A 56 3.20 -6.01 -7.11
C THR A 56 4.71 -6.01 -6.93
N GLY A 57 5.23 -6.93 -6.12
CA GLY A 57 6.67 -7.11 -5.97
C GLY A 57 7.02 -7.88 -4.71
N ARG A 58 8.18 -8.53 -4.67
CA ARG A 58 8.60 -9.33 -3.51
C ARG A 58 8.75 -8.47 -2.24
N ARG A 59 8.85 -9.12 -1.07
CA ARG A 59 9.23 -8.42 0.17
C ARG A 59 10.58 -7.72 -0.06
N GLY A 60 10.72 -6.48 0.41
CA GLY A 60 11.92 -5.67 0.16
C GLY A 60 11.95 -4.95 -1.19
N SER A 61 10.92 -5.08 -2.04
CA SER A 61 10.83 -4.37 -3.33
C SER A 61 10.43 -2.90 -3.22
N TRP A 62 10.58 -2.28 -2.04
CA TRP A 62 10.31 -0.85 -1.80
C TRP A 62 8.85 -0.37 -1.94
N LYS A 63 7.86 -1.28 -1.99
CA LYS A 63 6.42 -0.94 -2.12
C LYS A 63 5.94 0.03 -1.06
N THR A 64 6.06 -0.35 0.21
CA THR A 64 5.67 0.50 1.34
C THR A 64 6.41 1.84 1.35
N THR A 65 7.67 1.88 0.91
CA THR A 65 8.41 3.14 0.78
C THR A 65 7.78 4.05 -0.28
N HIS A 66 7.38 3.52 -1.43
CA HIS A 66 6.70 4.30 -2.46
C HIS A 66 5.27 4.68 -2.05
N SER A 67 4.57 3.83 -1.30
CA SER A 67 3.26 4.14 -0.72
C SER A 67 3.33 5.35 0.21
N ILE A 68 4.29 5.35 1.15
CA ILE A 68 4.52 6.47 2.07
C ILE A 68 4.94 7.74 1.30
N ALA A 69 5.80 7.57 0.29
CA ALA A 69 6.26 8.66 -0.57
C ALA A 69 5.12 9.33 -1.35
N LEU A 70 4.20 8.53 -1.89
CA LEU A 70 2.99 9.03 -2.55
C LEU A 70 2.10 9.80 -1.57
N CYS A 71 1.83 9.25 -0.38
CA CYS A 71 1.03 9.95 0.63
C CYS A 71 1.66 11.31 1.00
N ASN A 72 2.95 11.35 1.33
CA ASN A 72 3.64 12.61 1.65
C ASN A 72 3.56 13.61 0.49
N TYR A 73 3.73 13.15 -0.75
CA TYR A 73 3.64 13.99 -1.93
C TYR A 73 2.27 14.64 -2.09
N PHE A 74 1.19 13.87 -1.99
CA PHE A 74 -0.17 14.37 -2.17
C PHE A 74 -0.66 15.19 -0.98
N ASP A 75 -0.27 14.84 0.25
CA ASP A 75 -0.57 15.63 1.45
C ASP A 75 0.00 17.05 1.34
N LYS A 76 1.25 17.18 0.85
CA LYS A 76 1.91 18.48 0.59
C LYS A 76 1.19 19.33 -0.46
N LEU A 77 0.48 18.70 -1.38
CA LEU A 77 -0.33 19.38 -2.39
C LEU A 77 -1.73 19.74 -1.86
N GLY A 78 -2.05 19.39 -0.61
CA GLY A 78 -3.32 19.70 0.03
C GLY A 78 -4.45 18.72 -0.32
N TYR A 79 -4.14 17.55 -0.87
CA TYR A 79 -5.13 16.50 -1.09
C TYR A 79 -5.37 15.70 0.19
N ASP A 80 -6.60 15.22 0.37
CA ASP A 80 -6.92 14.31 1.46
C ASP A 80 -6.43 12.90 1.13
N THR A 81 -5.38 12.41 1.81
CA THR A 81 -4.81 11.09 1.56
C THR A 81 -4.94 10.15 2.75
N VAL A 82 -5.00 8.85 2.45
CA VAL A 82 -5.06 7.79 3.47
C VAL A 82 -4.09 6.68 3.11
N LEU A 83 -3.17 6.36 4.02
CA LEU A 83 -2.49 5.06 4.04
C LEU A 83 -3.26 4.10 4.95
N ALA A 84 -3.99 3.18 4.35
CA ALA A 84 -4.75 2.16 5.06
C ALA A 84 -3.87 0.95 5.34
N LEU A 85 -3.59 0.73 6.63
CA LEU A 85 -2.82 -0.41 7.15
C LEU A 85 -3.74 -1.52 7.68
N SER A 86 -5.00 -1.16 7.94
CA SER A 86 -6.09 -2.04 8.33
C SER A 86 -7.41 -1.62 7.64
N PRO A 87 -8.42 -2.51 7.58
CA PRO A 87 -9.74 -2.14 7.06
C PRO A 87 -10.42 -0.99 7.82
N ALA A 88 -10.02 -0.74 9.07
CA ALA A 88 -10.58 0.35 9.89
C ALA A 88 -10.11 1.74 9.44
N ASP A 89 -9.01 1.82 8.70
CA ASP A 89 -8.50 3.09 8.15
C ASP A 89 -9.29 3.56 6.92
N LEU A 90 -10.15 2.70 6.35
CA LEU A 90 -10.86 2.98 5.11
C LEU A 90 -11.90 4.09 5.33
N ARG A 91 -11.74 5.18 4.59
CA ARG A 91 -12.66 6.32 4.55
C ARG A 91 -12.64 6.99 3.17
N ARG A 92 -13.62 7.85 2.92
CA ARG A 92 -13.59 8.76 1.76
C ARG A 92 -12.37 9.67 1.86
N CYS A 93 -11.69 9.85 0.73
CA CYS A 93 -10.48 10.65 0.56
C CYS A 93 -10.23 10.87 -0.94
N ASP A 94 -9.27 11.73 -1.28
CA ASP A 94 -8.87 11.99 -2.66
C ASP A 94 -7.94 10.89 -3.20
N MET A 95 -7.05 10.39 -2.34
CA MET A 95 -6.16 9.27 -2.65
C MET A 95 -6.12 8.26 -1.51
N LEU A 96 -6.39 7.00 -1.83
CA LEU A 96 -6.27 5.88 -0.90
C LEU A 96 -5.10 4.97 -1.28
N VAL A 97 -4.25 4.64 -0.32
CA VAL A 97 -3.21 3.63 -0.45
C VAL A 97 -3.50 2.47 0.49
N ILE A 98 -3.76 1.29 -0.05
CA ILE A 98 -4.05 0.06 0.71
C ILE A 98 -2.77 -0.78 0.79
N GLU A 99 -2.18 -0.89 1.98
CA GLU A 99 -0.99 -1.73 2.16
C GLU A 99 -1.35 -3.20 2.30
N ASP A 100 -0.66 -4.04 1.52
CA ASP A 100 -0.77 -5.50 1.54
C ASP A 100 -2.22 -6.01 1.44
N ILE A 101 -2.93 -5.60 0.37
CA ILE A 101 -4.34 -5.91 0.14
C ILE A 101 -4.65 -7.41 0.16
N GLY A 102 -3.66 -8.26 -0.11
CA GLY A 102 -3.78 -9.72 -0.04
C GLY A 102 -4.11 -10.22 1.37
N LYS A 103 -3.76 -9.50 2.43
CA LYS A 103 -4.17 -9.86 3.80
C LYS A 103 -5.69 -9.80 4.00
N TRP A 104 -6.36 -8.89 3.28
CA TRP A 104 -7.80 -8.67 3.43
C TRP A 104 -8.59 -9.43 2.36
N PHE A 105 -7.94 -9.71 1.23
CA PHE A 105 -8.53 -10.35 0.05
C PHE A 105 -7.63 -11.47 -0.48
N ASP A 106 -7.25 -12.40 0.39
CA ASP A 106 -6.37 -13.51 0.03
C ASP A 106 -6.97 -14.33 -1.13
N ALA A 107 -6.12 -14.98 -1.91
CA ALA A 107 -6.55 -15.88 -2.96
C ALA A 107 -7.28 -17.07 -2.35
N ARG A 108 -8.46 -17.35 -2.90
CA ARG A 108 -9.40 -18.30 -2.32
C ARG A 108 -9.47 -19.58 -3.12
N ASP A 109 -9.61 -20.69 -2.41
CA ASP A 109 -10.04 -21.95 -3.00
C ASP A 109 -11.47 -21.84 -3.55
N PHE A 110 -11.73 -22.56 -4.63
CA PHE A 110 -13.01 -22.53 -5.34
C PHE A 110 -14.18 -22.84 -4.40
N GLY A 111 -15.18 -21.94 -4.32
CA GLY A 111 -16.41 -22.15 -3.56
C GLY A 111 -16.49 -21.49 -2.18
N THR A 112 -15.42 -20.84 -1.69
CA THR A 112 -15.52 -20.02 -0.46
C THR A 112 -16.28 -18.71 -0.73
N LYS A 113 -17.13 -18.29 0.21
CA LYS A 113 -17.96 -17.08 0.10
C LYS A 113 -17.17 -15.83 0.55
N VAL A 114 -17.18 -14.76 -0.24
CA VAL A 114 -16.71 -13.43 0.22
C VAL A 114 -17.72 -12.93 1.24
N SER A 115 -17.26 -12.17 2.25
CA SER A 115 -18.18 -11.26 2.95
C SER A 115 -18.87 -10.36 1.91
N LYS A 116 -20.19 -10.50 1.76
CA LYS A 116 -20.96 -9.72 0.77
C LYS A 116 -20.73 -8.22 0.94
N GLU A 117 -20.56 -7.75 2.17
CA GLU A 117 -20.30 -6.34 2.48
C GLU A 117 -18.93 -5.86 2.01
N PHE A 118 -17.92 -6.73 2.06
CA PHE A 118 -16.57 -6.38 1.63
C PHE A 118 -16.45 -6.32 0.10
N GLY A 119 -17.21 -7.15 -0.63
CA GLY A 119 -17.35 -7.03 -2.08
C GLY A 119 -18.09 -5.75 -2.50
N LYS A 120 -19.12 -5.33 -1.74
CA LYS A 120 -19.80 -4.04 -1.96
C LYS A 120 -18.87 -2.85 -1.71
N LEU A 121 -18.03 -2.92 -0.69
CA LEU A 121 -17.08 -1.86 -0.35
C LEU A 121 -16.18 -1.47 -1.54
N LEU A 122 -15.66 -2.45 -2.29
CA LEU A 122 -14.84 -2.17 -3.48
C LEU A 122 -15.62 -1.49 -4.60
N GLN A 123 -16.92 -1.79 -4.73
CA GLN A 123 -17.77 -1.07 -5.69
C GLN A 123 -17.92 0.40 -5.29
N PHE A 124 -18.05 0.69 -3.99
CA PHE A 124 -18.09 2.07 -3.49
C PHE A 124 -16.74 2.77 -3.59
N ILE A 125 -15.63 2.08 -3.35
CA ILE A 125 -14.28 2.66 -3.56
C ILE A 125 -14.14 3.17 -5.00
N ARG A 126 -14.74 2.49 -5.98
CA ARG A 126 -14.75 2.90 -7.40
C ARG A 126 -15.47 4.20 -7.68
N THR A 127 -16.52 4.48 -6.92
CA THR A 127 -17.38 5.64 -7.19
C THR A 127 -17.01 6.82 -6.32
N GLU A 128 -16.34 6.56 -5.19
CA GLU A 128 -16.11 7.57 -4.15
C GLU A 128 -14.65 8.04 -4.06
N ILE A 129 -13.67 7.24 -4.52
CA ILE A 129 -12.24 7.55 -4.36
C ILE A 129 -11.57 7.70 -5.73
N PRO A 130 -11.11 8.89 -6.12
CA PRO A 130 -10.56 9.15 -7.45
C PRO A 130 -9.30 8.36 -7.80
N LEU A 131 -8.43 8.12 -6.82
CA LEU A 131 -7.13 7.47 -7.04
C LEU A 131 -6.86 6.45 -5.93
N VAL A 132 -6.57 5.22 -6.32
CA VAL A 132 -6.22 4.15 -5.39
C VAL A 132 -4.89 3.50 -5.79
N PHE A 133 -4.03 3.29 -4.81
CA PHE A 133 -2.91 2.36 -4.93
C PHE A 133 -3.13 1.23 -3.94
N ALA A 134 -2.90 0.00 -4.35
CA ALA A 134 -2.90 -1.16 -3.46
C ALA A 134 -1.57 -1.89 -3.63
N THR A 135 -1.00 -2.41 -2.55
CA THR A 135 0.24 -3.18 -2.61
C THR A 135 -0.02 -4.66 -2.33
N THR A 136 0.75 -5.54 -2.97
CA THR A 136 0.75 -6.98 -2.67
C THR A 136 2.10 -7.61 -2.99
N PRO A 137 2.56 -8.62 -2.22
CA PRO A 137 3.74 -9.40 -2.56
C PRO A 137 3.66 -10.08 -3.92
N LYS A 138 2.47 -10.59 -4.25
CA LYS A 138 2.20 -11.37 -5.46
C LYS A 138 0.77 -11.14 -5.90
N GLU A 139 0.58 -10.77 -7.16
CA GLU A 139 -0.74 -10.54 -7.75
C GLU A 139 -1.66 -11.75 -7.52
N LYS A 140 -1.21 -12.96 -7.85
CA LYS A 140 -2.00 -14.20 -7.71
C LYS A 140 -2.42 -14.53 -6.27
N GLY A 141 -1.83 -13.88 -5.25
CA GLY A 141 -2.26 -14.00 -3.85
C GLY A 141 -3.45 -13.10 -3.50
N VAL A 142 -4.00 -12.36 -4.47
CA VAL A 142 -5.19 -11.54 -4.31
C VAL A 142 -6.36 -12.20 -5.06
N ASP A 143 -7.55 -12.16 -4.47
CA ASP A 143 -8.78 -12.63 -5.09
C ASP A 143 -8.94 -12.11 -6.53
N LYS A 144 -9.29 -13.00 -7.46
CA LYS A 144 -9.36 -12.70 -8.90
C LYS A 144 -10.27 -11.50 -9.21
N ARG A 145 -11.44 -11.40 -8.57
CA ARG A 145 -12.39 -10.31 -8.84
C ARG A 145 -11.85 -8.97 -8.34
N ILE A 146 -11.07 -9.02 -7.26
CA ILE A 146 -10.41 -7.82 -6.72
C ILE A 146 -9.27 -7.43 -7.65
N ARG A 147 -8.48 -8.37 -8.17
CA ARG A 147 -7.41 -8.05 -9.13
C ARG A 147 -7.90 -7.34 -10.39
N GLU A 148 -9.03 -7.77 -10.95
CA GLU A 148 -9.63 -7.18 -12.15
C GLU A 148 -9.99 -5.69 -11.98
N TYR A 149 -10.05 -5.22 -10.74
CA TYR A 149 -10.28 -3.81 -10.41
C TYR A 149 -9.07 -2.92 -10.67
N PHE A 150 -7.86 -3.48 -10.60
CA PHE A 150 -6.63 -2.71 -10.57
C PHE A 150 -5.85 -2.85 -11.88
N ILE A 151 -5.26 -1.74 -12.32
CA ILE A 151 -4.22 -1.74 -13.33
C ILE A 151 -2.94 -2.32 -12.68
N PRO A 152 -2.31 -3.35 -13.25
CA PRO A 152 -1.10 -3.91 -12.67
C PRO A 152 0.01 -2.88 -12.68
N ALA A 153 0.80 -2.80 -11.61
CA ALA A 153 1.95 -1.92 -11.50
C ALA A 153 3.09 -2.62 -10.77
N THR A 154 4.32 -2.14 -10.98
CA THR A 154 5.49 -2.62 -10.26
C THR A 154 6.47 -1.48 -10.02
N ILE A 155 7.34 -1.63 -9.03
CA ILE A 155 8.44 -0.68 -8.83
C ILE A 155 9.54 -1.05 -9.81
N LEU A 156 9.79 -0.17 -10.78
CA LEU A 156 10.87 -0.32 -11.74
C LEU A 156 12.22 -0.05 -11.08
N ARG A 157 12.26 1.05 -10.33
CA ARG A 157 13.39 1.49 -9.51
C ARG A 157 12.87 2.44 -8.43
N LYS A 158 13.70 2.77 -7.45
CA LYS A 158 13.38 3.78 -6.43
C LYS A 158 13.03 5.10 -7.13
N GLY A 159 11.87 5.65 -6.80
CA GLY A 159 11.32 6.84 -7.44
C GLY A 159 10.53 6.62 -8.72
N THR A 160 10.32 5.37 -9.16
CA THR A 160 9.57 5.09 -10.39
C THR A 160 8.67 3.86 -10.25
N ILE A 161 7.36 4.08 -10.43
CA ILE A 161 6.37 3.00 -10.59
C ILE A 161 6.11 2.81 -12.08
N MET A 162 6.28 1.59 -12.58
CA MET A 162 5.94 1.21 -13.95
C MET A 162 4.51 0.69 -14.01
N THR A 163 3.75 1.18 -14.98
CA THR A 163 2.41 0.71 -15.35
C THR A 163 2.43 0.27 -16.83
N PRO A 164 1.40 -0.42 -17.34
CA PRO A 164 1.32 -0.82 -18.73
C PRO A 164 1.31 0.34 -19.74
N ILE A 165 0.92 1.54 -19.30
CA ILE A 165 0.65 2.69 -20.21
C ILE A 165 1.76 3.75 -20.10
N PHE A 166 2.22 4.01 -18.88
CA PHE A 166 3.25 5.02 -18.59
C PHE A 166 3.96 4.71 -17.27
N ASN A 167 5.06 5.42 -17.02
CA ASN A 167 5.73 5.38 -15.72
C ASN A 167 5.24 6.55 -14.86
N LEU A 168 5.16 6.35 -13.55
CA LEU A 168 4.87 7.38 -12.57
C LEU A 168 6.14 7.73 -11.81
N SER A 169 6.43 9.02 -11.74
CA SER A 169 7.52 9.54 -10.92
C SER A 169 7.04 9.65 -9.46
N VAL A 170 7.88 9.19 -8.53
CA VAL A 170 7.62 9.25 -7.10
C VAL A 170 8.78 10.00 -6.45
N LYS A 171 8.47 11.09 -5.75
CA LYS A 171 9.45 11.85 -4.97
C LYS A 171 9.61 11.21 -3.60
N ALA A 172 10.81 11.23 -3.06
CA ALA A 172 11.07 10.75 -1.72
C ALA A 172 10.23 11.53 -0.68
N PRO A 173 9.82 10.85 0.40
CA PRO A 173 9.12 11.50 1.49
C PRO A 173 10.09 12.33 2.35
N ASP A 174 9.54 13.29 3.10
CA ASP A 174 10.28 13.91 4.20
C ASP A 174 10.69 12.88 5.24
N PHE A 175 11.80 13.16 5.93
CA PHE A 175 12.35 12.24 6.94
C PHE A 175 11.38 11.95 8.07
N ASP A 176 10.85 13.00 8.70
CA ASP A 176 9.96 12.84 9.86
C ASP A 176 8.67 12.11 9.48
N TYR A 177 8.07 12.49 8.34
CA TYR A 177 6.89 11.83 7.80
C TYR A 177 7.16 10.34 7.52
N PHE A 178 8.31 10.02 6.91
CA PHE A 178 8.68 8.65 6.63
C PHE A 178 8.82 7.83 7.91
N MET A 179 9.52 8.37 8.91
CA MET A 179 9.74 7.69 10.20
C MET A 179 8.44 7.48 10.95
N GLU A 180 7.55 8.49 11.00
CA GLU A 180 6.23 8.38 11.60
C GLU A 180 5.41 7.25 10.96
N MET A 181 5.30 7.26 9.63
CA MET A 181 4.51 6.27 8.90
C MET A 181 5.10 4.87 8.98
N LYS A 182 6.43 4.74 9.05
CA LYS A 182 7.11 3.47 9.30
C LYS A 182 6.86 2.92 10.68
N ASN A 183 6.90 3.76 11.70
CA ASN A 183 6.56 3.34 13.06
C ASN A 183 5.09 2.91 13.15
N LYS A 184 4.19 3.66 12.51
CA LYS A 184 2.76 3.30 12.43
C LYS A 184 2.55 1.94 11.74
N GLU A 185 3.20 1.72 10.59
CA GLU A 185 3.16 0.43 9.88
C GLU A 185 3.70 -0.72 10.72
N HIS A 186 4.81 -0.51 11.41
CA HIS A 186 5.41 -1.52 12.28
C HIS A 186 4.48 -1.89 13.44
N ASN A 187 3.98 -0.89 14.18
CA ASN A 187 3.11 -1.10 15.33
C ASN A 187 1.82 -1.82 14.93
N THR A 188 1.17 -1.35 13.85
CA THR A 188 -0.07 -1.98 13.35
C THR A 188 0.14 -3.47 13.03
N ARG A 189 1.30 -3.83 12.46
CA ARG A 189 1.61 -5.23 12.13
C ARG A 189 1.89 -6.07 13.36
N SER A 190 2.55 -5.50 14.36
CA SER A 190 2.79 -6.19 15.64
C SER A 190 1.47 -6.46 16.35
N ASP A 191 0.60 -5.45 16.44
CA ASP A 191 -0.74 -5.58 17.04
C ASP A 191 -1.60 -6.61 16.30
N GLU A 192 -1.56 -6.60 14.95
CA GLU A 192 -2.27 -7.57 14.11
C GLU A 192 -1.76 -9.01 14.37
N PHE A 193 -0.44 -9.19 14.49
CA PHE A 193 0.17 -10.48 14.78
C PHE A 193 -0.27 -11.02 16.14
N ASP A 194 -0.18 -10.21 17.20
CA ASP A 194 -0.58 -10.61 18.55
C ASP A 194 -2.05 -11.01 18.60
N ARG A 195 -2.92 -10.22 17.94
CA ARG A 195 -4.35 -10.53 17.83
C ARG A 195 -4.61 -11.86 17.14
N ILE A 196 -3.91 -12.15 16.04
CA ILE A 196 -4.07 -13.42 15.31
C ILE A 196 -3.61 -14.60 16.17
N VAL A 197 -2.47 -14.46 16.85
CA VAL A 197 -1.93 -15.49 17.75
C VAL A 197 -2.92 -15.79 18.87
N ASP A 198 -3.51 -14.76 19.47
CA ASP A 198 -4.48 -14.95 20.55
C ASP A 198 -5.77 -15.61 20.07
N ASN A 199 -6.26 -15.25 18.88
CA ASN A 199 -7.41 -15.92 18.28
C ASN A 199 -7.14 -17.42 18.05
N ILE A 200 -5.94 -17.78 17.58
CA ILE A 200 -5.54 -19.18 17.38
C ILE A 200 -5.50 -19.93 18.72
N LYS A 201 -4.95 -19.32 19.78
CA LYS A 201 -4.94 -19.93 21.12
C LYS A 201 -6.36 -20.22 21.61
N VAL A 202 -7.27 -19.24 21.48
CA VAL A 202 -8.69 -19.39 21.87
C VAL A 202 -9.35 -20.51 21.08
N GLU A 203 -9.15 -20.57 19.76
CA GLU A 203 -9.72 -21.61 18.91
C GLU A 203 -9.22 -23.01 19.30
N LEU A 204 -7.91 -23.16 19.55
CA LEU A 204 -7.33 -24.43 20.00
C LEU A 204 -7.86 -24.86 21.37
N SER A 205 -7.97 -23.94 22.32
CA SER A 205 -8.57 -24.21 23.63
C SER A 205 -10.02 -24.67 23.52
N SER A 206 -10.82 -24.05 22.63
CA SER A 206 -12.22 -24.45 22.40
C SER A 206 -12.32 -25.88 21.84
N LYS A 207 -11.46 -26.26 20.89
CA LYS A 207 -11.42 -27.60 20.27
C LYS A 207 -10.97 -28.69 21.26
N LEU A 208 -10.04 -28.37 22.16
CA LEU A 208 -9.56 -29.30 23.20
C LEU A 208 -10.59 -29.48 24.32
N GLY A 209 -11.34 -28.43 24.68
CA GLY A 209 -12.45 -28.51 25.62
C GLY A 209 -13.64 -29.33 25.11
N SER A 210 -13.91 -29.30 23.81
CA SER A 210 -15.00 -30.07 23.19
C SER A 210 -14.74 -31.58 23.04
N LYS A 211 -13.49 -32.05 23.23
CA LYS A 211 -13.14 -33.49 23.18
C LYS A 211 -13.34 -34.25 24.50
N LYS A 212 -13.85 -33.60 25.55
CA LYS A 212 -14.06 -34.18 26.89
C LYS A 212 -15.50 -34.57 27.22
N LYS A 213 -16.38 -34.79 26.23
CA LYS A 213 -17.72 -35.34 26.44
C LYS A 213 -17.93 -36.62 25.65
#